data_AF-A0AAJ3XSL3-F1
#
_entry.id   AF-A0AAJ3XSL3-F1
#
_cell.length_a   1.000
_cell.length_b   1.000
_cell.length_c   1.000
_cell.angle_alpha   90.00
_cell.angle_beta   90.00
_cell.angle_gamma   90.00
#
_symmetry.space_group_name_H-M   'P 1'
#
loop_
_entity.id
_entity.type
_entity.pdbx_description
1 polymer ?
#
loop_
_entity_poly.entity_id
_entity_poly.type
_entity_poly.pdbx_seq_one_letter_code
_entity_poly.pdbx_strand_id
1 'polypeptide(L)'
;MNKSILHDIPDIGPFEHAPFWKGFPPTWQLKNNAVFVIECLPESEWAPDRNIGRRLKDLRTHGIGKDRLLVHLRVRNAGDVRSALEGIATCARQTELNPILHFNAHGDKTHGLEVGPDRELVSWELLRNLLRRINVACRGNLGVVMATCYGFRLVQDIKIRLPAPCNFLVGSVEKPTEGYLDKQMPQFYQMFFETGDLAAALNHLADARVGNSATPSFLFFQAENQLVESFLQWYEAECSPAGRDARTNELLTRVKWTRGPYRRGEIAEVRRIAKRITSIEHSIRTYERYSSEFLAGRTRSFAFEDVITWSQRLKTSNKRVRNPQSR
;
A
#
# COMPACT_ATOMS: atom_id res chain seq x y z
N MET A 1 -33.83 -11.17 -15.19
CA MET A 1 -32.74 -11.39 -14.22
C MET A 1 -31.97 -10.10 -14.02
N ASN A 2 -31.99 -9.57 -12.80
CA ASN A 2 -31.33 -8.32 -12.39
C ASN A 2 -29.80 -8.46 -12.49
N LYS A 3 -29.18 -7.90 -13.54
CA LYS A 3 -27.76 -7.53 -13.48
C LYS A 3 -27.68 -6.15 -12.83
N SER A 4 -27.13 -6.13 -11.61
CA SER A 4 -26.78 -4.96 -10.81
C SER A 4 -26.15 -3.85 -11.67
N ILE A 5 -26.78 -2.67 -11.67
CA ILE A 5 -26.33 -1.45 -12.38
C ILE A 5 -25.14 -0.78 -11.64
N LEU A 6 -24.58 -1.40 -10.58
CA LEU A 6 -23.71 -0.75 -9.60
C LEU A 6 -22.20 -1.11 -9.68
N HIS A 7 -21.72 -1.76 -10.74
CA HIS A 7 -20.33 -2.26 -10.74
C HIS A 7 -19.26 -1.34 -11.35
N ASP A 8 -19.62 -0.26 -12.03
CA ASP A 8 -18.61 0.58 -12.70
C ASP A 8 -18.13 1.71 -11.79
N ILE A 9 -17.06 1.40 -11.07
CA ILE A 9 -16.11 2.37 -10.50
C ILE A 9 -14.73 1.90 -10.97
N PRO A 10 -13.87 2.79 -11.50
CA PRO A 10 -12.69 2.35 -12.26
C PRO A 10 -11.72 1.56 -11.37
N ASP A 11 -11.12 0.54 -11.99
CA ASP A 11 -9.87 -0.04 -11.53
C ASP A 11 -8.81 1.07 -11.66
N ILE A 12 -8.49 1.75 -10.56
CA ILE A 12 -7.45 2.78 -10.55
C ILE A 12 -6.12 2.00 -10.59
N GLY A 13 -5.51 1.96 -11.77
CA GLY A 13 -4.28 1.21 -12.04
C GLY A 13 -3.06 1.72 -11.25
N PRO A 14 -1.92 1.01 -11.37
CA PRO A 14 -0.66 1.35 -10.68
C PRO A 14 -0.20 2.78 -10.98
N PHE A 15 0.17 3.53 -9.95
CA PHE A 15 0.77 4.86 -10.10
C PHE A 15 2.29 4.78 -10.28
N GLU A 16 2.79 5.43 -11.33
CA GLU A 16 4.19 5.77 -11.49
C GLU A 16 4.51 7.05 -10.69
N HIS A 17 5.36 6.89 -9.68
CA HIS A 17 6.20 7.92 -9.08
C HIS A 17 5.57 9.29 -8.83
N ALA A 18 4.90 9.47 -7.69
CA ALA A 18 4.84 10.77 -7.05
C ALA A 18 5.84 10.79 -5.88
N PRO A 19 6.96 11.52 -5.97
CA PRO A 19 7.59 12.02 -4.75
C PRO A 19 6.60 13.04 -4.16
N PHE A 20 6.41 13.03 -2.84
CA PHE A 20 6.24 14.21 -1.97
C PHE A 20 5.28 13.99 -0.80
N TRP A 21 5.90 13.78 0.36
CA TRP A 21 5.42 13.92 1.73
C TRP A 21 4.96 15.35 2.11
N LYS A 22 4.76 16.25 1.15
CA LYS A 22 4.48 17.67 1.41
C LYS A 22 3.03 18.00 1.14
N GLY A 23 2.17 17.79 2.15
CA GLY A 23 0.82 18.37 2.14
C GLY A 23 -0.23 17.60 2.91
N PHE A 24 0.03 16.34 3.25
CA PHE A 24 -0.90 15.45 3.93
C PHE A 24 -0.23 14.94 5.19
N PRO A 25 -0.87 14.94 6.36
CA PRO A 25 -0.29 14.35 7.56
C PRO A 25 -0.73 12.87 7.64
N PRO A 26 -0.01 11.90 7.05
CA PRO A 26 -0.29 10.51 7.34
C PRO A 26 0.02 10.22 8.80
N THR A 27 -0.79 9.35 9.42
CA THR A 27 -0.42 8.75 10.68
C THR A 27 0.54 7.60 10.41
N TRP A 28 1.84 7.86 10.58
CA TRP A 28 2.88 6.83 10.55
C TRP A 28 2.89 5.93 11.80
N GLN A 29 1.85 6.01 12.62
CA GLN A 29 1.74 5.23 13.83
C GLN A 29 1.60 3.75 13.50
N LEU A 30 2.57 2.94 13.91
CA LEU A 30 2.51 1.51 13.75
C LEU A 30 2.51 0.86 15.12
N LYS A 31 1.48 0.07 15.42
CA LYS A 31 1.60 -0.91 16.50
C LYS A 31 2.53 -2.00 16.02
N ASN A 32 3.63 -2.24 16.72
CA ASN A 32 4.54 -3.33 16.38
C ASN A 32 4.94 -4.11 17.62
N ASN A 33 4.64 -5.41 17.63
CA ASN A 33 5.02 -6.32 18.72
C ASN A 33 5.76 -7.57 18.24
N ALA A 34 6.00 -7.70 16.93
CA ALA A 34 6.74 -8.81 16.38
C ALA A 34 7.51 -8.43 15.11
N VAL A 35 8.63 -9.10 14.86
CA VAL A 35 9.34 -9.11 13.59
C VAL A 35 9.56 -10.56 13.17
N PHE A 36 9.10 -10.90 11.96
CA PHE A 36 9.38 -12.17 11.32
C PHE A 36 10.38 -11.92 10.20
N VAL A 37 11.56 -12.52 10.31
CA VAL A 37 12.53 -12.57 9.22
C VAL A 37 12.22 -13.82 8.41
N ILE A 38 11.81 -13.65 7.15
CA ILE A 38 11.52 -14.70 6.19
C ILE A 38 12.73 -14.85 5.28
N GLU A 39 13.54 -15.87 5.56
CA GLU A 39 14.77 -16.18 4.84
C GLU A 39 14.48 -17.14 3.69
N CYS A 40 14.53 -16.59 2.47
CA CYS A 40 14.25 -17.31 1.23
C CYS A 40 15.53 -17.66 0.47
N LEU A 41 16.71 -17.14 0.87
CA LEU A 41 17.95 -17.42 0.16
C LEU A 41 18.42 -18.87 0.36
N PRO A 42 19.05 -19.47 -0.65
CA PRO A 42 19.69 -20.76 -0.51
C PRO A 42 20.81 -20.73 0.53
N GLU A 43 21.12 -21.88 1.11
CA GLU A 43 22.12 -21.99 2.18
C GLU A 43 23.52 -21.56 1.76
N SER A 44 23.88 -21.78 0.49
CA SER A 44 25.13 -21.33 -0.11
C SER A 44 25.27 -19.81 -0.16
N GLU A 45 24.16 -19.08 -0.19
CA GLU A 45 24.13 -17.61 -0.27
C GLU A 45 23.79 -16.97 1.09
N TRP A 46 23.55 -17.80 2.11
CA TRP A 46 23.24 -17.33 3.44
C TRP A 46 24.52 -16.92 4.17
N ALA A 47 24.65 -15.63 4.47
CA ALA A 47 25.75 -15.07 5.27
C ALA A 47 25.29 -14.87 6.73
N PRO A 48 25.66 -15.73 7.69
CA PRO A 48 25.10 -15.72 9.05
C PRO A 48 25.45 -14.47 9.87
N ASP A 49 26.59 -13.85 9.56
CA ASP A 49 27.17 -12.64 10.17
C ASP A 49 26.60 -11.33 9.59
N ARG A 50 25.99 -11.43 8.41
CA ARG A 50 25.36 -10.32 7.68
C ARG A 50 23.83 -10.40 7.67
N ASN A 51 23.28 -11.56 8.04
CA ASN A 51 21.84 -11.75 8.12
C ASN A 51 21.18 -10.81 9.15
N ILE A 52 20.14 -10.11 8.69
CA ILE A 52 19.37 -9.16 9.50
C ILE A 52 18.81 -9.79 10.79
N GLY A 53 18.42 -11.06 10.78
CA GLY A 53 17.93 -11.78 11.94
C GLY A 53 18.96 -11.84 13.08
N ARG A 54 20.25 -11.99 12.75
CA ARG A 54 21.33 -11.91 13.75
C ARG A 54 21.48 -10.49 14.29
N ARG A 55 21.49 -9.48 13.41
CA ARG A 55 21.59 -8.07 13.80
C ARG A 55 20.44 -7.65 14.73
N LEU A 56 19.21 -8.08 14.43
CA LEU A 56 18.06 -7.83 15.30
C LEU A 56 18.17 -8.54 16.66
N LYS A 57 18.74 -9.75 16.69
CA LYS A 57 19.03 -10.44 17.96
C LYS A 57 20.07 -9.69 18.79
N ASP A 58 21.10 -9.14 18.14
CA ASP A 58 22.12 -8.34 18.81
C ASP A 58 21.52 -7.05 19.37
N LEU A 59 20.66 -6.34 18.61
CA LEU A 59 19.91 -5.16 19.12
C LEU A 59 19.09 -5.51 20.37
N ARG A 60 18.36 -6.63 20.36
CA ARG A 60 17.58 -7.10 21.51
C ARG A 60 18.45 -7.40 22.72
N THR A 61 19.64 -7.94 22.51
CA THR A 61 20.62 -8.22 23.59
C THR A 61 21.11 -6.93 24.24
N HIS A 62 21.20 -5.83 23.48
CA HIS A 62 21.49 -4.49 23.98
C HIS A 62 20.26 -3.74 24.52
N GLY A 63 19.11 -4.43 24.67
CA GLY A 63 17.89 -3.86 25.23
C GLY A 63 16.99 -3.13 24.23
N ILE A 64 17.40 -3.00 22.96
CA ILE A 64 16.65 -2.30 21.92
C ILE A 64 15.61 -3.26 21.31
N GLY A 65 14.32 -2.90 21.36
CA GLY A 65 13.23 -3.74 20.86
C GLY A 65 13.02 -5.06 21.62
N LYS A 66 13.47 -5.14 22.88
CA LYS A 66 13.41 -6.37 23.71
C LYS A 66 11.98 -6.91 23.93
N ASP A 67 11.01 -6.01 23.91
CA ASP A 67 9.56 -6.22 24.07
C ASP A 67 8.88 -6.84 22.84
N ARG A 68 9.59 -6.89 21.71
CA ARG A 68 9.09 -7.47 20.47
C ARG A 68 9.49 -8.94 20.34
N LEU A 69 8.56 -9.77 19.88
CA LEU A 69 8.84 -11.12 19.45
C LEU A 69 9.72 -11.07 18.19
N LEU A 70 10.82 -11.83 18.17
CA LEU A 70 11.65 -12.00 16.98
C LEU A 70 11.60 -13.46 16.55
N VAL A 71 11.10 -13.71 15.34
CA VAL A 71 11.01 -15.05 14.74
C VAL A 71 11.82 -15.07 13.45
N HIS A 72 12.67 -16.07 13.29
CA HIS A 72 13.40 -16.31 12.05
C HIS A 72 12.83 -17.57 11.40
N LEU A 73 12.23 -17.42 10.22
CA LEU A 73 11.63 -18.50 9.45
C LEU A 73 12.45 -18.71 8.18
N ARG A 74 13.00 -19.91 8.02
CA ARG A 74 13.64 -20.32 6.78
C ARG A 74 12.63 -21.04 5.90
N VAL A 75 12.53 -20.65 4.64
CA VAL A 75 11.62 -21.23 3.64
C VAL A 75 12.44 -21.73 2.46
N ARG A 76 12.17 -22.97 2.01
CA ARG A 76 13.02 -23.65 1.02
C ARG A 76 12.38 -23.77 -0.36
N ASN A 77 11.09 -23.49 -0.47
CA ASN A 77 10.32 -23.56 -1.72
C ASN A 77 9.06 -22.68 -1.62
N ALA A 78 8.30 -22.55 -2.71
CA ALA A 78 7.09 -21.74 -2.74
C ALA A 78 5.98 -22.26 -1.79
N GLY A 79 5.94 -23.58 -1.53
CA GLY A 79 5.04 -24.20 -0.57
C GLY A 79 5.31 -23.79 0.88
N ASP A 80 6.59 -23.70 1.25
CA ASP A 80 7.03 -23.24 2.58
C ASP A 80 6.66 -21.77 2.80
N VAL A 81 6.82 -20.91 1.78
CA VAL A 81 6.39 -19.51 1.85
C VAL A 81 4.90 -19.42 2.13
N ARG A 82 4.09 -20.19 1.38
CA ARG A 82 2.63 -20.22 1.60
C ARG A 82 2.30 -20.65 3.02
N SER A 83 2.87 -21.77 3.46
CA SER A 83 2.62 -22.35 4.78
C SER A 83 3.02 -21.40 5.91
N ALA A 84 4.18 -20.75 5.78
CA ALA A 84 4.66 -19.76 6.75
C ALA A 84 3.71 -18.56 6.86
N LEU A 85 3.32 -17.97 5.72
CA LEU A 85 2.44 -16.80 5.70
C LEU A 85 1.01 -17.14 6.17
N GLU A 86 0.48 -18.32 5.84
CA GLU A 86 -0.80 -18.79 6.35
C GLU A 86 -0.77 -19.08 7.86
N GLY A 87 0.35 -19.60 8.37
CA GLY A 87 0.61 -19.77 9.80
C GLY A 87 0.60 -18.43 10.54
N ILE A 88 1.29 -17.42 10.02
CA ILE A 88 1.30 -16.06 10.58
C ILE A 88 -0.12 -15.47 10.57
N ALA A 89 -0.86 -15.60 9.47
CA ALA A 89 -2.24 -15.11 9.39
C ALA A 89 -3.14 -15.79 10.42
N THR A 90 -2.94 -17.08 10.68
CA THR A 90 -3.69 -17.85 11.68
C THR A 90 -3.38 -17.37 13.10
N CYS A 91 -2.10 -17.18 13.42
CA CYS A 91 -1.68 -16.63 14.71
C CYS A 91 -2.26 -15.22 14.94
N ALA A 92 -2.22 -14.35 13.93
CA ALA A 92 -2.79 -13.01 14.00
C ALA A 92 -4.32 -12.99 14.18
N ARG A 93 -5.05 -14.05 13.79
CA ARG A 93 -6.50 -14.15 14.07
C ARG A 93 -6.79 -14.54 15.52
N GLN A 94 -5.89 -15.27 16.15
CA GLN A 94 -6.08 -15.83 17.50
C GLN A 94 -5.48 -14.95 18.59
N THR A 95 -4.58 -14.05 18.24
CA THR A 95 -3.81 -13.21 19.16
C THR A 95 -3.75 -11.77 18.64
N GLU A 96 -3.43 -10.81 19.50
CA GLU A 96 -3.10 -9.45 19.03
C GLU A 96 -1.68 -9.44 18.46
N LEU A 97 -1.53 -9.84 17.19
CA LEU A 97 -0.25 -9.80 16.46
C LEU A 97 -0.21 -8.59 15.53
N ASN A 98 0.82 -7.76 15.65
CA ASN A 98 1.07 -6.63 14.76
C ASN A 98 2.52 -6.72 14.21
N PRO A 99 2.76 -7.60 13.22
CA PRO A 99 4.10 -7.96 12.83
C PRO A 99 4.67 -7.04 11.74
N ILE A 100 6.00 -6.94 11.72
CA ILE A 100 6.73 -6.58 10.51
C ILE A 100 7.27 -7.87 9.90
N LEU A 101 7.01 -8.10 8.61
CA LEU A 101 7.60 -9.20 7.85
C LEU A 101 8.78 -8.66 7.05
N HIS A 102 9.98 -9.14 7.36
CA HIS A 102 11.19 -8.83 6.62
C HIS A 102 11.51 -9.99 5.67
N PHE A 103 11.46 -9.76 4.38
CA PHE A 103 11.85 -10.75 3.37
C PHE A 103 13.32 -10.56 2.98
N ASN A 104 14.11 -11.61 3.16
CA ASN A 104 15.46 -11.73 2.61
C ASN A 104 15.42 -12.74 1.45
N ALA A 105 15.58 -12.27 0.22
CA ALA A 105 15.35 -13.07 -0.97
C ALA A 105 15.95 -12.40 -2.21
N HIS A 106 16.09 -13.16 -3.30
CA HIS A 106 16.15 -12.56 -4.64
C HIS A 106 14.75 -12.23 -5.14
N GLY A 107 14.69 -11.29 -6.08
CA GLY A 107 13.45 -10.82 -6.66
C GLY A 107 13.62 -10.59 -8.14
N ASP A 108 12.65 -11.08 -8.90
CA ASP A 108 12.54 -10.86 -10.32
C ASP A 108 11.56 -9.72 -10.59
N LYS A 109 11.92 -8.84 -11.53
CA LYS A 109 11.15 -7.64 -11.87
C LYS A 109 9.71 -7.97 -12.28
N THR A 110 9.49 -9.11 -12.93
CA THR A 110 8.22 -9.50 -13.55
C THR A 110 7.58 -10.67 -12.81
N HIS A 111 8.38 -11.67 -12.44
CA HIS A 111 7.88 -12.99 -12.07
C HIS A 111 7.59 -13.12 -10.58
N GLY A 112 8.31 -12.43 -9.69
CA GLY A 112 8.05 -12.51 -8.25
C GLY A 112 9.30 -12.67 -7.38
N LEU A 113 9.10 -13.29 -6.22
CA LEU A 113 10.16 -13.62 -5.26
C LEU A 113 10.78 -14.97 -5.63
N GLU A 114 12.10 -15.07 -5.67
CA GLU A 114 12.80 -16.35 -5.81
C GLU A 114 13.04 -16.99 -4.44
N VAL A 115 12.82 -18.30 -4.34
CA VAL A 115 12.84 -19.03 -3.07
C VAL A 115 13.68 -20.30 -3.19
N GLY A 116 14.61 -20.45 -2.25
CA GLY A 116 15.34 -21.67 -2.01
C GLY A 116 16.39 -22.02 -3.07
N PRO A 117 16.99 -23.23 -2.97
CA PRO A 117 18.05 -23.67 -3.88
C PRO A 117 17.57 -23.86 -5.32
N ASP A 118 16.31 -24.25 -5.50
CA ASP A 118 15.72 -24.49 -6.83
C ASP A 118 15.18 -23.20 -7.48
N ARG A 119 15.32 -22.05 -6.79
CA ARG A 119 14.87 -20.73 -7.25
C ARG A 119 13.41 -20.72 -7.69
N GLU A 120 12.56 -21.41 -6.94
CA GLU A 120 11.12 -21.42 -7.19
C GLU A 120 10.56 -20.00 -7.10
N LEU A 121 9.60 -19.68 -7.98
CA LEU A 121 9.01 -18.35 -8.07
C LEU A 121 7.68 -18.27 -7.32
N VAL A 122 7.59 -17.32 -6.39
CA VAL A 122 6.32 -16.88 -5.77
C VAL A 122 5.90 -15.57 -6.42
N SER A 123 4.82 -15.60 -7.22
CA SER A 123 4.39 -14.42 -7.94
C SER A 123 4.03 -13.24 -7.04
N TRP A 124 4.27 -12.02 -7.52
CA TRP A 124 3.89 -10.80 -6.78
C TRP A 124 2.39 -10.78 -6.44
N GLU A 125 1.54 -11.30 -7.32
CA GLU A 125 0.10 -11.42 -7.06
C GLU A 125 -0.21 -12.42 -5.94
N LEU A 126 0.39 -13.61 -5.96
CA LEU A 126 0.22 -14.60 -4.90
C LEU A 126 0.69 -14.03 -3.56
N LEU A 127 1.87 -13.41 -3.53
CA LEU A 127 2.42 -12.78 -2.34
C LEU A 127 1.51 -11.66 -1.81
N ARG A 128 1.02 -10.76 -2.67
CA ARG A 128 0.02 -9.74 -2.31
C ARG A 128 -1.20 -10.38 -1.65
N ASN A 129 -1.75 -11.44 -2.23
CA ASN A 129 -2.95 -12.10 -1.72
C ASN A 129 -2.73 -12.74 -0.34
N LEU A 130 -1.56 -13.35 -0.11
CA LEU A 130 -1.20 -13.91 1.19
C LEU A 130 -1.02 -12.80 2.24
N LEU A 131 -0.32 -11.73 1.90
CA LEU A 131 -0.11 -10.59 2.79
C LEU A 131 -1.42 -9.87 3.15
N ARG A 132 -2.36 -9.73 2.21
CA ARG A 132 -3.71 -9.20 2.50
C ARG A 132 -4.41 -9.97 3.61
N ARG A 133 -4.35 -11.30 3.58
CA ARG A 133 -4.96 -12.15 4.62
C ARG A 133 -4.35 -11.89 5.99
N ILE A 134 -3.03 -11.69 6.04
CA ILE A 134 -2.33 -11.33 7.27
C ILE A 134 -2.73 -9.92 7.72
N ASN A 135 -2.75 -8.92 6.81
CA ASN A 135 -3.07 -7.55 7.16
C ASN A 135 -4.49 -7.40 7.72
N VAL A 136 -5.46 -8.11 7.15
CA VAL A 136 -6.83 -8.21 7.68
C VAL A 136 -6.83 -8.81 9.09
N ALA A 137 -6.10 -9.90 9.31
CA ALA A 137 -5.97 -10.50 10.63
C ALA A 137 -5.32 -9.54 11.65
N CYS A 138 -4.36 -8.74 11.22
CA CYS A 138 -3.66 -7.72 12.03
C CYS A 138 -4.43 -6.39 12.15
N ARG A 139 -5.68 -6.33 11.67
CA ARG A 139 -6.52 -5.11 11.67
C ARG A 139 -5.82 -3.89 11.03
N GLY A 140 -5.11 -4.12 9.93
CA GLY A 140 -4.41 -3.07 9.19
C GLY A 140 -3.10 -2.60 9.84
N ASN A 141 -2.43 -3.43 10.64
CA ASN A 141 -1.13 -3.11 11.27
C ASN A 141 0.04 -3.95 10.74
N LEU A 142 -0.11 -4.64 9.61
CA LEU A 142 1.00 -5.40 9.02
C LEU A 142 2.03 -4.46 8.40
N GLY A 143 3.28 -4.57 8.82
CA GLY A 143 4.42 -3.97 8.13
C GLY A 143 5.13 -4.95 7.22
N VAL A 144 5.67 -4.48 6.09
CA VAL A 144 6.47 -5.31 5.18
C VAL A 144 7.77 -4.60 4.82
N VAL A 145 8.89 -5.31 4.95
CA VAL A 145 10.21 -4.86 4.51
C VAL A 145 10.70 -5.87 3.48
N MET A 146 10.82 -5.43 2.24
CA MET A 146 11.32 -6.22 1.11
C MET A 146 12.78 -5.84 0.88
N ALA A 147 13.71 -6.50 1.58
CA ALA A 147 15.15 -6.37 1.33
C ALA A 147 15.56 -7.27 0.14
N THR A 148 14.84 -7.11 -0.98
CA THR A 148 14.98 -7.92 -2.18
C THR A 148 14.87 -7.03 -3.41
N CYS A 149 15.51 -7.44 -4.51
CA CYS A 149 15.45 -6.73 -5.78
C CYS A 149 13.99 -6.52 -6.22
N TYR A 150 13.67 -5.31 -6.68
CA TYR A 150 12.33 -4.95 -7.17
C TYR A 150 11.21 -5.16 -6.15
N GLY A 151 11.51 -5.21 -4.85
CA GLY A 151 10.53 -5.45 -3.79
C GLY A 151 9.33 -4.48 -3.79
N PHE A 152 9.49 -3.28 -4.35
CA PHE A 152 8.40 -2.31 -4.50
C PHE A 152 7.31 -2.75 -5.50
N ARG A 153 7.59 -3.72 -6.39
CA ARG A 153 6.58 -4.32 -7.29
C ARG A 153 5.40 -4.92 -6.54
N LEU A 154 5.58 -5.28 -5.27
CA LEU A 154 4.52 -5.84 -4.43
C LEU A 154 3.31 -4.91 -4.32
N VAL A 155 3.48 -3.58 -4.40
CA VAL A 155 2.40 -2.59 -4.16
C VAL A 155 1.97 -1.82 -5.39
N GLN A 156 2.54 -2.09 -6.58
CA GLN A 156 2.17 -1.34 -7.77
C GLN A 156 0.71 -1.61 -8.20
N ASP A 157 0.29 -2.87 -8.31
CA ASP A 157 -1.05 -3.22 -8.84
C ASP A 157 -2.12 -3.41 -7.73
N ILE A 158 -2.13 -2.54 -6.72
CA ILE A 158 -3.11 -2.63 -5.63
C ILE A 158 -4.40 -1.92 -5.98
N LYS A 159 -5.52 -2.51 -5.56
CA LYS A 159 -6.88 -2.00 -5.81
C LYS A 159 -7.47 -1.53 -4.51
N ILE A 160 -7.95 -0.28 -4.45
CA ILE A 160 -8.56 0.27 -3.22
C ILE A 160 -9.90 -0.40 -2.82
N ARG A 161 -10.43 -1.28 -3.66
CA ARG A 161 -11.64 -2.10 -3.39
C ARG A 161 -11.33 -3.42 -2.68
N LEU A 162 -10.05 -3.70 -2.44
CA LEU A 162 -9.58 -4.87 -1.70
C LEU A 162 -8.79 -4.38 -0.49
N PRO A 163 -8.70 -5.15 0.59
CA PRO A 163 -7.76 -4.84 1.66
C PRO A 163 -6.34 -4.61 1.11
N ALA A 164 -5.65 -3.59 1.63
CA ALA A 164 -4.25 -3.37 1.32
C ALA A 164 -3.42 -4.60 1.74
N PRO A 165 -2.38 -4.98 0.97
CA PRO A 165 -1.53 -6.10 1.34
C PRO A 165 -0.78 -5.85 2.67
N CYS A 166 -0.55 -4.59 3.05
CA CYS A 166 0.10 -4.18 4.28
C CYS A 166 -0.27 -2.72 4.61
N ASN A 167 0.01 -2.27 5.83
CA ASN A 167 -0.12 -0.87 6.23
C ASN A 167 1.00 0.00 5.65
N PHE A 168 2.22 -0.51 5.67
CA PHE A 168 3.36 0.09 5.01
C PHE A 168 4.25 -0.95 4.37
N LEU A 169 4.95 -0.55 3.31
CA LEU A 169 6.01 -1.34 2.69
C LEU A 169 7.25 -0.49 2.47
N VAL A 170 8.40 -1.05 2.84
CA VAL A 170 9.73 -0.62 2.40
C VAL A 170 10.17 -1.59 1.32
N GLY A 171 10.47 -1.13 0.11
CA GLY A 171 10.93 -2.02 -0.96
C GLY A 171 11.85 -1.34 -1.94
N SER A 172 12.80 -2.08 -2.48
CA SER A 172 13.71 -1.52 -3.49
C SER A 172 13.05 -1.42 -4.85
N VAL A 173 13.46 -0.42 -5.63
CA VAL A 173 13.05 -0.23 -7.03
C VAL A 173 13.92 -1.00 -8.01
N GLU A 174 15.16 -1.27 -7.61
CA GLU A 174 16.19 -1.94 -8.39
C GLU A 174 16.93 -2.94 -7.49
N LYS A 175 18.07 -3.46 -7.95
CA LYS A 175 18.93 -4.36 -7.18
C LYS A 175 19.72 -3.56 -6.14
N PRO A 176 19.41 -3.64 -4.83
CA PRO A 176 20.26 -3.03 -3.81
C PRO A 176 21.59 -3.78 -3.73
N THR A 177 22.66 -3.10 -3.34
CA THR A 177 23.93 -3.78 -3.04
C THR A 177 23.87 -4.43 -1.67
N GLU A 178 24.52 -5.58 -1.49
CA GLU A 178 24.55 -6.30 -0.20
C GLU A 178 25.08 -5.40 0.92
N GLY A 179 26.22 -4.73 0.70
CA GLY A 179 26.80 -3.82 1.69
C GLY A 179 25.90 -2.63 2.06
N TYR A 180 24.98 -2.22 1.16
CA TYR A 180 23.97 -1.23 1.51
C TYR A 180 22.92 -1.83 2.44
N LEU A 181 22.37 -3.02 2.12
CA LEU A 181 21.38 -3.68 2.97
C LEU A 181 21.94 -3.95 4.37
N ASP A 182 23.18 -4.46 4.44
CA ASP A 182 23.88 -4.79 5.68
C ASP A 182 24.04 -3.59 6.61
N LYS A 183 24.20 -2.39 6.03
CA LYS A 183 24.36 -1.14 6.80
C LYS A 183 23.02 -0.53 7.17
N GLN A 184 22.12 -0.40 6.19
CA GLN A 184 20.93 0.44 6.32
C GLN A 184 19.77 -0.28 7.01
N MET A 185 19.60 -1.59 6.81
CA MET A 185 18.48 -2.32 7.43
C MET A 185 18.61 -2.39 8.96
N PRO A 186 19.77 -2.70 9.57
CA PRO A 186 19.90 -2.65 11.02
C PRO A 186 19.67 -1.25 11.60
N GLN A 187 20.14 -0.19 10.93
CA GLN A 187 19.95 1.20 11.35
C GLN A 187 18.48 1.62 11.30
N PHE A 188 17.75 1.22 10.25
CA PHE A 188 16.30 1.39 10.16
C PHE A 188 15.59 0.78 11.39
N TYR A 189 15.87 -0.49 11.72
CA TYR A 189 15.22 -1.14 12.86
C TYR A 189 15.64 -0.55 14.20
N GLN A 190 16.92 -0.21 14.37
CA GLN A 190 17.40 0.45 15.57
C GLN A 190 16.64 1.75 15.81
N MET A 191 16.61 2.63 14.81
CA MET A 191 15.90 3.91 14.89
C MET A 191 14.42 3.72 15.19
N PHE A 192 13.75 2.79 14.48
CA PHE A 192 12.34 2.50 14.70
C PHE A 192 12.06 1.96 16.12
N PHE A 193 12.90 1.07 16.64
CA PHE A 193 12.70 0.48 17.96
C PHE A 193 13.01 1.43 19.11
N GLU A 194 14.01 2.30 18.96
CA GLU A 194 14.38 3.29 19.98
C GLU A 194 13.37 4.44 20.07
N THR A 195 12.89 4.93 18.91
CA THR A 195 12.05 6.13 18.86
C THR A 195 10.55 5.82 18.83
N GLY A 196 10.17 4.64 18.31
CA GLY A 196 8.78 4.35 17.92
C GLY A 196 8.30 5.15 16.70
N ASP A 197 9.17 5.96 16.09
CA ASP A 197 8.84 6.81 14.95
C ASP A 197 9.23 6.13 13.63
N LEU A 198 8.23 5.54 12.97
CA LEU A 198 8.41 4.94 11.66
C LEU A 198 8.82 5.97 10.61
N ALA A 199 8.29 7.20 10.66
CA ALA A 199 8.62 8.23 9.67
C ALA A 199 10.11 8.60 9.72
N ALA A 200 10.65 8.76 10.93
CA ALA A 200 12.08 8.99 11.12
C ALA A 200 12.92 7.85 10.52
N ALA A 201 12.56 6.59 10.80
CA ALA A 201 13.25 5.42 10.26
C ALA A 201 13.17 5.34 8.72
N LEU A 202 12.02 5.70 8.12
CA LEU A 202 11.87 5.73 6.66
C LEU A 202 12.67 6.87 6.03
N ASN A 203 12.72 8.05 6.65
CA ASN A 203 13.52 9.18 6.17
C ASN A 203 15.01 8.82 6.12
N HIS A 204 15.52 8.09 7.12
CA HIS A 204 16.88 7.56 7.10
C HIS A 204 17.18 6.72 5.85
N LEU A 205 16.24 5.86 5.43
CA LEU A 205 16.37 5.07 4.21
C LEU A 205 16.18 5.91 2.93
N ALA A 206 15.33 6.94 2.96
CA ALA A 206 15.08 7.83 1.83
C ALA A 206 16.32 8.66 1.46
N ASP A 207 17.07 9.11 2.47
CA ASP A 207 18.28 9.91 2.29
C ASP A 207 19.49 9.04 1.86
N ALA A 208 19.44 7.74 2.11
CA ALA A 208 20.48 6.80 1.73
C ALA A 208 20.40 6.46 0.22
N ARG A 209 21.24 7.11 -0.59
CA ARG A 209 21.34 6.85 -2.04
C ARG A 209 22.42 5.82 -2.35
N VAL A 210 22.21 5.00 -3.39
CA VAL A 210 23.26 4.17 -4.00
C VAL A 210 23.90 4.96 -5.15
N GLY A 211 25.18 5.31 -4.99
CA GLY A 211 25.95 6.05 -5.99
C GLY A 211 25.42 7.45 -6.29
N ASN A 212 25.64 7.94 -7.52
CA ASN A 212 25.18 9.26 -7.98
C ASN A 212 23.73 9.25 -8.51
N SER A 213 22.95 8.19 -8.24
CA SER A 213 21.58 8.11 -8.74
C SER A 213 20.69 9.17 -8.09
N ALA A 214 19.83 9.79 -8.91
CA ALA A 214 18.77 10.67 -8.43
C ALA A 214 17.61 9.89 -7.77
N THR A 215 17.52 8.58 -8.01
CA THR A 215 16.46 7.72 -7.51
C THR A 215 16.87 7.09 -6.17
N PRO A 216 16.05 7.21 -5.11
CA PRO A 216 16.27 6.50 -3.85
C PRO A 216 16.30 4.99 -4.07
N SER A 217 17.18 4.28 -3.37
CA SER A 217 17.28 2.82 -3.48
C SER A 217 16.05 2.10 -2.94
N PHE A 218 15.34 2.76 -2.02
CA PHE A 218 14.09 2.30 -1.43
C PHE A 218 12.97 3.30 -1.68
N LEU A 219 11.80 2.75 -2.02
CA LEU A 219 10.54 3.48 -2.00
C LEU A 219 9.67 2.97 -0.86
N PHE A 220 8.73 3.81 -0.49
CA PHE A 220 7.82 3.57 0.62
C PHE A 220 6.38 3.61 0.13
N PHE A 221 5.62 2.64 0.56
CA PHE A 221 4.18 2.62 0.41
C PHE A 221 3.55 2.74 1.78
N GLN A 222 2.45 3.48 1.86
CA GLN A 222 1.62 3.53 3.05
C GLN A 222 0.15 3.56 2.63
N ALA A 223 -0.67 2.74 3.28
CA ALA A 223 -2.04 2.48 2.85
C ALA A 223 -2.93 3.74 2.91
N GLU A 224 -2.83 4.56 3.95
CA GLU A 224 -3.59 5.81 4.02
C GLU A 224 -3.23 6.77 2.88
N ASN A 225 -1.94 6.93 2.57
CA ASN A 225 -1.50 7.77 1.45
C ASN A 225 -2.02 7.28 0.10
N GLN A 226 -1.89 5.98 -0.17
CA GLN A 226 -2.44 5.39 -1.40
C GLN A 226 -3.94 5.63 -1.50
N LEU A 227 -4.66 5.49 -0.38
CA LEU A 227 -6.08 5.72 -0.32
C LEU A 227 -6.41 7.17 -0.66
N VAL A 228 -5.73 8.15 -0.02
CA VAL A 228 -5.88 9.58 -0.31
C VAL A 228 -5.64 9.86 -1.79
N GLU A 229 -4.51 9.40 -2.33
CA GLU A 229 -4.13 9.65 -3.72
C GLU A 229 -5.18 9.10 -4.70
N SER A 230 -5.60 7.86 -4.48
CA SER A 230 -6.62 7.21 -5.31
C SER A 230 -7.96 7.96 -5.24
N PHE A 231 -8.35 8.43 -4.04
CA PHE A 231 -9.58 9.17 -3.85
C PHE A 231 -9.52 10.62 -4.35
N LEU A 232 -8.36 11.27 -4.31
CA LEU A 232 -8.15 12.59 -4.91
C LEU A 232 -8.39 12.53 -6.41
N GLN A 233 -7.78 11.55 -7.09
CA GLN A 233 -7.93 11.38 -8.53
C GLN A 233 -9.36 11.03 -8.92
N TRP A 234 -9.97 10.07 -8.20
CA TRP A 234 -11.37 9.74 -8.42
C TRP A 234 -12.28 10.94 -8.15
N TYR A 235 -12.03 11.72 -7.10
CA TYR A 235 -12.81 12.91 -6.82
C TYR A 235 -12.72 13.92 -7.96
N GLU A 236 -11.51 14.18 -8.46
CA GLU A 236 -11.29 15.14 -9.55
C GLU A 236 -11.96 14.71 -10.85
N ALA A 237 -11.84 13.44 -11.21
CA ALA A 237 -12.42 12.87 -12.41
C ALA A 237 -13.95 12.74 -12.34
N GLU A 238 -14.50 12.26 -11.21
CA GLU A 238 -15.84 11.67 -11.16
C GLU A 238 -16.79 12.37 -10.18
N CYS A 239 -16.26 13.06 -9.16
CA CYS A 239 -17.07 13.65 -8.08
C CYS A 239 -17.10 15.18 -8.10
N SER A 240 -16.21 15.83 -8.85
CA SER A 240 -16.25 17.27 -9.11
C SER A 240 -17.59 17.66 -9.77
N PRO A 241 -18.05 18.93 -9.70
CA PRO A 241 -19.29 19.34 -10.37
C PRO A 241 -19.34 18.93 -11.85
N ALA A 242 -18.25 19.17 -12.59
CA ALA A 242 -18.13 18.76 -13.98
C ALA A 242 -18.12 17.23 -14.16
N GLY A 243 -17.39 16.49 -13.32
CA GLY A 243 -17.35 15.03 -13.36
C GLY A 243 -18.72 14.40 -13.09
N ARG A 244 -19.47 14.92 -12.12
CA ARG A 244 -20.83 14.45 -11.82
C ARG A 244 -21.81 14.68 -12.96
N ASP A 245 -21.72 15.82 -13.63
CA ASP A 245 -22.54 16.12 -14.80
C ASP A 245 -22.19 15.18 -15.97
N ALA A 246 -20.90 14.94 -16.21
CA ALA A 246 -20.43 14.00 -17.23
C ALA A 246 -20.95 12.57 -16.96
N ARG A 247 -20.79 12.05 -15.75
CA ARG A 247 -21.31 10.72 -15.34
C ARG A 247 -22.82 10.62 -15.44
N THR A 248 -23.53 11.68 -15.07
CA THR A 248 -25.00 11.73 -15.19
C THR A 248 -25.41 11.58 -16.65
N ASN A 249 -24.74 12.27 -17.57
CA ASN A 249 -24.98 12.16 -19.00
C ASN A 249 -24.56 10.81 -19.57
N GLU A 250 -23.47 10.22 -19.08
CA GLU A 250 -23.03 8.88 -19.46
C GLU A 250 -24.06 7.82 -19.07
N LEU A 251 -24.57 7.87 -17.83
CA LEU A 251 -25.62 6.96 -17.35
C LEU A 251 -26.89 7.06 -18.19
N LEU A 252 -27.29 8.28 -18.56
CA LEU A 252 -28.40 8.51 -19.50
C LEU A 252 -28.08 7.92 -20.88
N THR A 253 -26.86 8.06 -21.37
CA THR A 253 -26.48 7.50 -22.66
C THR A 253 -26.53 5.98 -22.63
N ARG A 254 -26.02 5.36 -21.56
CA ARG A 254 -26.00 3.89 -21.39
C ARG A 254 -27.39 3.29 -21.25
N VAL A 255 -28.30 3.93 -20.51
CA VAL A 255 -29.69 3.47 -20.41
C VAL A 255 -30.37 3.51 -21.78
N LYS A 256 -30.16 4.56 -22.57
CA LYS A 256 -30.66 4.66 -23.95
C LYS A 256 -30.12 3.52 -24.83
N TRP A 257 -28.82 3.22 -24.74
CA TRP A 257 -28.22 2.11 -25.48
C TRP A 257 -28.76 0.74 -25.06
N THR A 258 -29.02 0.55 -23.77
CA THR A 258 -29.42 -0.75 -23.21
C THR A 258 -30.91 -1.02 -23.43
N ARG A 259 -31.77 0.01 -23.38
CA ARG A 259 -33.23 -0.13 -23.40
C ARG A 259 -33.90 0.44 -24.65
N GLY A 260 -33.16 1.11 -25.52
CA GLY A 260 -33.70 1.86 -26.65
C GLY A 260 -34.15 3.28 -26.30
N PRO A 261 -34.88 3.96 -27.19
CA PRO A 261 -35.33 5.34 -27.00
C PRO A 261 -36.19 5.53 -25.75
N TYR A 262 -36.02 6.68 -25.09
CA TYR A 262 -36.83 7.05 -23.92
C TYR A 262 -38.31 7.28 -24.28
N ARG A 263 -39.21 6.78 -23.43
CA ARG A 263 -40.62 7.16 -23.48
C ARG A 263 -40.85 8.54 -22.85
N ARG A 264 -41.99 9.16 -23.15
CA ARG A 264 -42.36 10.49 -22.59
C ARG A 264 -42.35 10.43 -21.06
N GLY A 265 -41.61 11.33 -20.41
CA GLY A 265 -41.46 11.40 -18.94
C GLY A 265 -40.39 10.47 -18.35
N GLU A 266 -39.94 9.44 -19.07
CA GLU A 266 -38.96 8.47 -18.57
C GLU A 266 -37.57 9.08 -18.38
N ILE A 267 -37.16 9.99 -19.28
CA ILE A 267 -35.84 10.64 -19.19
C ILE A 267 -35.66 11.44 -17.89
N ALA A 268 -36.75 12.02 -17.36
CA ALA A 268 -36.72 12.77 -16.11
C ALA A 268 -36.52 11.83 -14.91
N GLU A 269 -37.18 10.67 -14.92
CA GLU A 269 -37.00 9.60 -13.93
C GLU A 269 -35.56 9.10 -13.92
N VAL A 270 -35.04 8.71 -15.10
CA VAL A 270 -33.67 8.19 -15.23
C VAL A 270 -32.64 9.25 -14.82
N ARG A 271 -32.85 10.51 -15.19
CA ARG A 271 -31.95 11.61 -14.78
C ARG A 271 -31.98 11.82 -13.27
N ARG A 272 -33.14 11.70 -12.62
CA ARG A 272 -33.23 11.82 -11.15
C ARG A 272 -32.47 10.69 -10.46
N ILE A 273 -32.61 9.46 -10.95
CA ILE A 273 -31.86 8.31 -10.44
C ILE A 273 -30.36 8.50 -10.67
N ALA A 274 -29.95 8.92 -11.87
CA ALA A 274 -28.55 9.20 -12.22
C ALA A 274 -27.94 10.25 -11.29
N LYS A 275 -28.61 11.39 -11.08
CA LYS A 275 -28.18 12.43 -10.14
C LYS A 275 -28.05 11.93 -8.70
N ARG A 276 -28.92 11.01 -8.27
CA ARG A 276 -28.84 10.41 -6.92
C ARG A 276 -27.63 9.49 -6.76
N ILE A 277 -27.24 8.75 -7.80
CA ILE A 277 -26.07 7.86 -7.75
C ILE A 277 -24.74 8.58 -8.02
N THR A 278 -24.79 9.77 -8.65
CA THR A 278 -23.61 10.64 -8.81
C THR A 278 -23.52 11.72 -7.73
N SER A 279 -24.43 11.73 -6.73
CA SER A 279 -24.47 12.75 -5.70
C SER A 279 -23.26 12.70 -4.77
N ILE A 280 -22.98 13.80 -4.08
CA ILE A 280 -21.84 13.87 -3.15
C ILE A 280 -22.04 12.91 -1.98
N GLU A 281 -23.27 12.74 -1.51
CA GLU A 281 -23.63 11.79 -0.45
C GLU A 281 -23.39 10.34 -0.89
N HIS A 282 -23.60 10.03 -2.17
CA HIS A 282 -23.22 8.72 -2.71
C HIS A 282 -21.70 8.56 -2.76
N SER A 283 -20.95 9.62 -3.09
CA SER A 283 -19.49 9.59 -3.08
C SER A 283 -18.93 9.39 -1.66
N ILE A 284 -19.49 10.05 -0.65
CA ILE A 284 -19.12 9.86 0.77
C ILE A 284 -19.32 8.40 1.18
N ARG A 285 -20.48 7.79 0.90
CA ARG A 285 -20.72 6.37 1.21
C ARG A 285 -19.75 5.44 0.49
N THR A 286 -19.40 5.77 -0.75
CA THR A 286 -18.41 4.99 -1.53
C THR A 286 -17.03 5.08 -0.90
N TYR A 287 -16.63 6.28 -0.48
CA TYR A 287 -15.39 6.52 0.25
C TYR A 287 -15.37 5.74 1.56
N GLU A 288 -16.42 5.80 2.36
CA GLU A 288 -16.52 5.09 3.64
C GLU A 288 -16.37 3.58 3.47
N ARG A 289 -17.07 3.00 2.48
CA ARG A 289 -16.96 1.57 2.18
C ARG A 289 -15.53 1.17 1.81
N TYR A 290 -14.94 1.81 0.80
CA TYR A 290 -13.61 1.39 0.31
C TYR A 290 -12.51 1.73 1.30
N SER A 291 -12.60 2.84 2.02
CA SER A 291 -11.62 3.17 3.06
C SER A 291 -11.65 2.14 4.20
N SER A 292 -12.85 1.70 4.62
CA SER A 292 -13.00 0.63 5.62
C SER A 292 -12.43 -0.71 5.12
N GLU A 293 -12.70 -1.06 3.86
CA GLU A 293 -12.20 -2.31 3.25
C GLU A 293 -10.69 -2.27 3.04
N PHE A 294 -10.16 -1.20 2.44
CA PHE A 294 -8.74 -1.05 2.09
C PHE A 294 -7.84 -1.01 3.32
N LEU A 295 -8.24 -0.28 4.37
CA LEU A 295 -7.45 -0.14 5.59
C LEU A 295 -7.62 -1.32 6.55
N ALA A 296 -8.39 -2.35 6.15
CA ALA A 296 -8.43 -3.64 6.81
C ALA A 296 -8.77 -3.55 8.32
N GLY A 297 -9.66 -2.63 8.70
CA GLY A 297 -10.09 -2.43 10.10
C GLY A 297 -9.27 -1.43 10.91
N ARG A 298 -8.25 -0.79 10.31
CA ARG A 298 -7.52 0.32 10.92
C ARG A 298 -8.38 1.59 10.95
N THR A 299 -8.32 2.33 12.04
CA THR A 299 -8.95 3.66 12.15
C THR A 299 -8.30 4.63 11.17
N ARG A 300 -9.14 5.32 10.40
CA ARG A 300 -8.75 6.36 9.45
C ARG A 300 -8.32 7.62 10.19
N SER A 301 -7.27 8.26 9.70
CA SER A 301 -6.83 9.57 10.20
C SER A 301 -7.52 10.78 9.56
N PHE A 302 -8.37 10.58 8.54
CA PHE A 302 -9.04 11.65 7.79
C PHE A 302 -10.42 11.23 7.26
N ALA A 303 -11.26 12.22 6.98
CA ALA A 303 -12.60 12.08 6.41
C ALA A 303 -12.62 12.42 4.91
N PHE A 304 -13.76 12.22 4.24
CA PHE A 304 -13.89 12.53 2.81
C PHE A 304 -13.78 14.04 2.55
N GLU A 305 -14.24 14.86 3.49
CA GLU A 305 -14.19 16.31 3.45
C GLU A 305 -12.75 16.83 3.42
N ASP A 306 -11.81 16.10 4.03
CA ASP A 306 -10.38 16.42 3.97
C ASP A 306 -9.85 16.24 2.55
N VAL A 307 -10.23 15.14 1.86
CA VAL A 307 -9.90 14.89 0.45
C VAL A 307 -10.39 16.02 -0.45
N ILE A 308 -11.62 16.49 -0.23
CA ILE A 308 -12.19 17.63 -0.98
C ILE A 308 -11.35 18.90 -0.74
N THR A 309 -11.07 19.20 0.52
CA THR A 309 -10.28 20.36 0.94
C THR A 309 -8.88 20.34 0.32
N TRP A 310 -8.26 19.16 0.30
CA TRP A 310 -6.95 18.93 -0.29
C TRP A 310 -6.94 19.14 -1.81
N SER A 311 -7.92 18.60 -2.55
CA SER A 311 -8.04 18.85 -4.00
C SER A 311 -8.16 20.36 -4.29
N GLN A 312 -8.94 21.10 -3.49
CA GLN A 312 -9.07 22.55 -3.64
C GLN A 312 -7.75 23.28 -3.40
N ARG A 313 -7.01 22.92 -2.34
CA ARG A 313 -5.70 23.52 -2.03
C ARG A 313 -4.71 23.30 -3.18
N LEU A 314 -4.60 22.07 -3.69
CA LEU A 314 -3.70 21.74 -4.81
C LEU A 314 -4.00 22.59 -6.06
N LYS A 315 -5.28 22.82 -6.38
CA LYS A 315 -5.70 23.68 -7.49
C LYS A 315 -5.31 25.14 -7.27
N THR A 316 -5.41 25.66 -6.05
CA THR A 316 -5.02 27.04 -5.73
C THR A 316 -3.49 27.24 -5.78
N SER A 317 -2.72 26.26 -5.31
CA SER A 317 -1.25 26.29 -5.36
C SER A 317 -0.75 26.24 -6.80
N ASN A 318 -1.31 25.37 -7.64
CA ASN A 318 -0.93 25.29 -9.06
C ASN A 318 -1.29 26.55 -9.85
N LYS A 319 -2.37 27.25 -9.49
CA LYS A 319 -2.71 28.57 -10.08
C LYS A 319 -1.72 29.66 -9.68
N ARG A 320 -1.21 29.66 -8.44
CA ARG A 320 -0.20 30.63 -7.97
C ARG A 320 1.17 30.40 -8.61
N VAL A 321 1.58 29.15 -8.83
CA VAL A 321 2.84 28.83 -9.52
C VAL A 321 2.79 29.20 -11.01
N ARG A 322 1.62 29.07 -11.65
CA ARG A 322 1.42 29.45 -13.06
C ARG A 322 1.23 30.94 -13.30
N ASN A 323 1.08 31.76 -12.24
CA ASN A 323 0.90 33.21 -12.39
C ASN A 323 1.91 33.99 -11.53
N PRO A 324 3.22 33.99 -11.87
CA PRO A 324 4.23 34.77 -11.15
C PRO A 324 4.16 36.29 -11.42
N GLN A 325 3.32 36.75 -12.35
CA GLN A 325 3.24 38.16 -12.78
C GLN A 325 1.94 38.87 -12.32
N SER A 326 1.61 38.78 -11.04
CA SER A 326 0.64 39.69 -10.44
C SER A 326 1.10 40.12 -9.04
N ARG A 327 2.23 40.83 -8.99
CA ARG A 327 2.56 41.77 -7.92
C ARG A 327 3.27 42.96 -8.52
#